data_AF-A0A4P0XTC9-F1
#
_entry.id   AF-A0A4P0XTC9-F1
#
_cell.length_a   1.000
_cell.length_b   1.000
_cell.length_c   1.000
_cell.angle_alpha   90.00
_cell.angle_beta   90.00
_cell.angle_gamma   90.00
#
_symmetry.space_group_name_H-M   'P 1'
#
loop_
_entity.id
_entity.type
_entity.pdbx_description
1 polymer ?
#
loop_
_entity_poly.entity_id
_entity_poly.type
_entity_poly.pdbx_seq_one_letter_code
_entity_poly.pdbx_strand_id
1 'polypeptide(L)'
;MTTARSSSGYGAFAAPAITVIRATAGDIEGVASGQAAGNAFHWRYSMNVEASGSRWLLHFDDWMFLQDGSHLFNKTEMKKFGITVATVTLFFTRTTAEERTAP
;
A
#
# COMPACT_ATOMS: atom_id res chain seq x y z
N MET A 1 -44.80 32.26 0.25
CA MET A 1 -44.67 31.00 -0.51
C MET A 1 -44.02 31.35 -1.85
N THR A 2 -42.70 31.19 -1.94
CA THR A 2 -41.90 31.49 -3.14
C THR A 2 -41.02 30.28 -3.43
N THR A 3 -41.19 29.73 -4.62
CA THR A 3 -40.65 28.46 -5.09
C THR A 3 -39.13 28.55 -5.30
N ALA A 4 -38.36 27.62 -4.71
CA ALA A 4 -36.94 27.45 -5.00
C ALA A 4 -36.76 26.73 -6.35
N ARG A 5 -36.06 27.36 -7.29
CA ARG A 5 -35.62 26.72 -8.54
C ARG A 5 -34.39 25.87 -8.25
N SER A 6 -34.54 24.57 -8.45
CA SER A 6 -33.43 23.62 -8.63
C SER A 6 -32.72 23.92 -9.95
N SER A 7 -31.42 24.21 -9.90
CA SER A 7 -30.53 24.20 -11.06
C SER A 7 -29.67 22.94 -11.02
N SER A 8 -30.08 21.98 -11.85
CA SER A 8 -29.36 20.76 -12.21
C SER A 8 -28.00 21.05 -12.85
N GLY A 9 -27.00 20.20 -12.52
CA GLY A 9 -26.26 19.54 -13.59
C GLY A 9 -24.84 20.01 -13.90
N TYR A 10 -23.91 19.85 -12.97
CA TYR A 10 -22.59 19.31 -13.29
C TYR A 10 -22.28 18.25 -12.23
N GLY A 11 -22.35 16.98 -12.61
CA GLY A 11 -21.93 15.88 -11.74
C GLY A 11 -20.43 16.03 -11.49
N ALA A 12 -20.08 16.61 -10.34
CA ALA A 12 -18.72 16.58 -9.87
C ALA A 12 -18.35 15.10 -9.69
N PHE A 13 -17.54 14.56 -10.61
CA PHE A 13 -16.80 13.35 -10.34
C PHE A 13 -15.93 13.67 -9.13
N ALA A 14 -16.36 13.26 -7.94
CA ALA A 14 -15.53 13.35 -6.76
C ALA A 14 -14.26 12.56 -7.08
N ALA A 15 -13.11 13.24 -7.09
CA ALA A 15 -11.83 12.56 -7.20
C ALA A 15 -11.80 11.44 -6.15
N PRO A 16 -11.26 10.25 -6.48
CA PRO A 16 -11.24 9.13 -5.53
C PRO A 16 -10.61 9.59 -4.21
N ALA A 17 -11.25 9.26 -3.10
CA ALA A 17 -10.75 9.64 -1.79
C ALA A 17 -9.35 9.05 -1.58
N ILE A 18 -8.38 9.92 -1.31
CA ILE A 18 -7.02 9.52 -0.96
C ILE A 18 -6.94 9.40 0.56
N THR A 19 -6.57 8.21 1.04
CA THR A 19 -6.31 7.96 2.45
C THR A 19 -4.81 8.02 2.70
N VAL A 20 -4.36 8.88 3.60
CA VAL A 20 -2.95 9.00 4.00
C VAL A 20 -2.73 8.26 5.33
N ILE A 21 -1.71 7.41 5.37
CA ILE A 21 -1.36 6.58 6.53
C ILE A 21 0.07 6.89 6.96
N ARG A 22 0.30 6.94 8.28
CA ARG A 22 1.65 7.04 8.88
C ARG A 22 1.79 5.98 9.97
N ALA A 23 2.93 5.31 10.03
CA ALA A 23 3.18 4.27 11.02
C ALA A 23 4.65 4.24 11.46
N THR A 24 4.89 3.65 12.62
CA THR A 24 6.21 3.38 13.18
C THR A 24 6.28 1.92 13.62
N ALA A 25 7.45 1.30 13.54
CA ALA A 25 7.72 -0.02 14.11
C ALA A 25 9.19 -0.09 14.55
N GLY A 26 9.56 -1.09 15.35
CA GLY A 26 10.88 -1.17 15.99
C GLY A 26 12.07 -1.34 15.03
N ASP A 27 11.81 -1.86 13.83
CA ASP A 27 12.76 -2.09 12.75
C ASP A 27 12.72 -1.00 11.66
N ILE A 28 11.75 -0.09 11.75
CA ILE A 28 11.58 1.04 10.83
C ILE A 28 12.40 2.24 11.33
N GLU A 29 13.21 2.79 10.43
CA GLU A 29 13.91 4.03 10.68
C GLU A 29 12.99 5.22 10.36
N GLY A 30 12.56 5.92 11.41
CA GLY A 30 11.67 7.07 11.31
C GLY A 30 10.21 6.68 11.19
N VAL A 31 9.48 7.34 10.28
CA VAL A 31 8.04 7.16 10.09
C VAL A 31 7.78 6.65 8.68
N ALA A 32 7.17 5.48 8.59
CA ALA A 32 6.65 4.96 7.33
C ALA A 32 5.43 5.78 6.88
N SER A 33 5.28 5.96 5.57
CA SER A 33 4.21 6.77 4.99
C SER A 33 3.54 6.04 3.83
N GLY A 34 2.23 6.19 3.75
CA GLY A 34 1.45 5.56 2.70
C GLY A 34 0.30 6.38 2.20
N GLN A 35 -0.12 6.07 0.98
CA GLN A 35 -1.29 6.65 0.33
C GLN A 35 -2.10 5.53 -0.31
N ALA A 36 -3.37 5.43 0.04
CA ALA A 36 -4.31 4.51 -0.59
C ALA A 36 -5.31 5.29 -1.44
N ALA A 37 -5.55 4.82 -2.66
CA ALA A 37 -6.55 5.36 -3.57
C ALA A 37 -7.15 4.22 -4.40
N GLY A 38 -8.46 4.00 -4.26
CA GLY A 38 -9.13 2.86 -4.91
C GLY A 38 -8.56 1.52 -4.43
N ASN A 39 -8.09 0.72 -5.38
CA ASN A 39 -7.50 -0.60 -5.09
C ASN A 39 -5.97 -0.56 -4.91
N ALA A 40 -5.34 0.61 -5.02
CA ALA A 40 -3.90 0.78 -4.92
C ALA A 40 -3.50 1.36 -3.55
N PHE A 41 -2.40 0.85 -3.00
CA PHE A 41 -1.74 1.38 -1.82
C PHE A 41 -0.23 1.49 -2.08
N HIS A 42 0.29 2.71 -1.94
CA HIS A 42 1.72 3.00 -2.07
C HIS A 42 2.32 3.20 -0.70
N TRP A 43 3.31 2.39 -0.34
CA TRP A 43 3.94 2.39 0.98
C TRP A 43 5.44 2.65 0.86
N ARG A 44 5.94 3.61 1.64
CA ARG A 44 7.34 4.00 1.67
C ARG A 44 7.88 4.03 3.09
N TYR A 45 8.99 3.35 3.30
CA TYR A 45 9.64 3.25 4.60
C TYR A 45 11.13 2.97 4.45
N SER A 46 11.88 3.15 5.53
CA SER A 46 13.27 2.72 5.61
C SER A 46 13.39 1.70 6.73
N MET A 47 14.08 0.60 6.47
CA MET A 47 14.22 -0.49 7.42
C MET A 47 15.68 -0.95 7.45
N ASN A 48 16.14 -1.35 8.64
CA ASN A 48 17.41 -2.03 8.78
C ASN A 48 17.23 -3.54 8.52
N VAL A 49 17.73 -4.01 7.39
CA VAL A 49 17.68 -5.42 6.99
C VAL A 49 18.95 -6.14 7.40
N GLU A 50 18.81 -7.24 8.13
CA GLU A 50 19.94 -8.12 8.47
C GLU A 50 20.12 -9.19 7.40
N ALA A 51 21.29 -9.19 6.74
CA ALA A 51 21.63 -10.16 5.71
C ALA A 51 23.13 -10.44 5.71
N SER A 52 23.50 -11.71 5.66
CA SER A 52 24.90 -12.17 5.64
C SER A 52 25.76 -11.59 6.77
N GLY A 53 25.21 -11.53 7.98
CA GLY A 53 25.91 -10.99 9.17
C GLY A 53 26.11 -9.46 9.16
N SER A 54 25.53 -8.75 8.20
CA SER A 54 25.59 -7.29 8.10
C SER A 54 24.20 -6.68 8.22
N ARG A 55 24.13 -5.45 8.75
CA ARG A 55 22.89 -4.67 8.87
C ARG A 55 22.88 -3.57 7.82
N TRP A 56 21.85 -3.56 6.98
CA TRP A 56 21.72 -2.67 5.84
C TRP A 56 20.48 -1.79 6.00
N LEU A 57 20.68 -0.48 6.16
CA LEU A 57 19.58 0.47 5.97
C LEU A 57 19.19 0.50 4.49
N LEU A 58 17.97 0.06 4.18
CA LEU A 58 17.38 0.06 2.83
C LEU A 58 16.10 0.90 2.83
N HIS A 59 15.83 1.53 1.69
CA HIS A 59 14.62 2.30 1.44
C HIS A 59 13.67 1.48 0.56
N PHE A 60 12.45 1.29 1.03
CA PHE A 60 11.43 0.48 0.39
C PHE A 60 10.39 1.37 -0.29
N ASP A 61 10.02 0.97 -1.50
CA ASP A 61 9.02 1.60 -2.35
C ASP A 61 8.05 0.49 -2.83
N ASP A 62 6.97 0.31 -2.07
CA ASP A 62 6.06 -0.82 -2.17
C ASP A 62 4.74 -0.37 -2.79
N TRP A 63 4.41 -0.93 -3.95
CA TRP A 63 3.08 -0.84 -4.52
C TRP A 63 2.30 -2.10 -4.22
N MET A 64 1.12 -1.93 -3.66
CA MET A 64 0.17 -3.00 -3.35
C MET A 64 -1.13 -2.74 -4.11
N PHE A 65 -1.63 -3.74 -4.82
CA PHE A 65 -2.83 -3.67 -5.62
C PHE A 65 -3.78 -4.79 -5.23
N LEU A 66 -4.95 -4.41 -4.75
CA LEU A 66 -6.05 -5.34 -4.49
C LEU A 66 -6.68 -5.71 -5.83
N GLN A 67 -6.57 -6.99 -6.22
CA GLN A 67 -7.12 -7.48 -7.47
C GLN A 67 -8.61 -7.79 -7.30
N ASP A 68 -8.98 -8.39 -6.17
CA ASP A 68 -10.35 -8.67 -5.76
C ASP A 68 -10.44 -8.79 -4.22
N GLY A 69 -11.57 -9.27 -3.68
CA GLY A 69 -11.78 -9.41 -2.22
C GLY A 69 -10.86 -10.40 -1.50
N SER A 70 -10.05 -11.16 -2.23
CA SER A 70 -9.19 -12.24 -1.75
C SER A 70 -7.75 -12.19 -2.26
N HIS A 71 -7.46 -11.49 -3.35
CA HIS A 71 -6.13 -11.47 -3.97
C HIS A 71 -5.47 -10.08 -3.91
N LEU A 72 -4.22 -10.04 -3.44
CA LEU A 72 -3.39 -8.83 -3.39
C LEU A 72 -2.06 -9.09 -4.10
N PHE A 73 -1.71 -8.20 -5.02
CA PHE A 73 -0.40 -8.18 -5.66
C PHE A 73 0.49 -7.10 -5.02
N ASN A 74 1.74 -7.42 -4.73
CA ASN A 74 2.71 -6.46 -4.21
C ASN A 74 4.00 -6.49 -5.03
N LYS A 75 4.46 -5.31 -5.43
CA LYS A 75 5.79 -5.08 -6.02
C LYS A 75 6.57 -4.11 -5.14
N THR A 76 7.72 -4.55 -4.69
CA THR A 76 8.62 -3.82 -3.80
C THR A 76 9.94 -3.54 -4.50
N GLU A 77 10.34 -2.28 -4.54
CA GLU A 77 11.69 -1.86 -4.92
C GLU A 77 12.48 -1.46 -3.68
N MET A 78 13.65 -2.08 -3.50
CA MET A 78 14.56 -1.78 -2.40
C MET A 78 15.74 -0.97 -2.92
N LYS A 79 16.03 0.15 -2.28
CA LYS A 79 17.09 1.09 -2.67
C LYS A 79 18.15 1.25 -1.58
N LYS A 80 19.41 1.31 -1.99
CA LYS A 80 20.55 1.70 -1.16
C LYS A 80 21.28 2.84 -1.87
N PHE A 81 21.53 3.95 -1.16
CA PHE A 81 22.18 5.14 -1.73
C PHE A 81 21.49 5.65 -3.02
N GLY A 82 20.16 5.52 -3.10
CA GLY A 82 19.37 5.93 -4.27
C GLY A 82 19.34 4.92 -5.43
N ILE A 83 20.13 3.84 -5.37
CA ILE A 83 20.20 2.81 -6.42
C ILE A 83 19.31 1.63 -6.03
N THR A 84 18.48 1.15 -6.95
CA THR A 84 17.69 -0.07 -6.74
C THR A 84 18.62 -1.28 -6.69
N VAL A 85 18.65 -1.96 -5.54
CA VAL A 85 19.51 -3.12 -5.29
C VAL A 85 18.76 -4.45 -5.37
N ALA A 86 17.44 -4.42 -5.22
CA ALA A 86 16.59 -5.60 -5.33
C ALA A 86 15.15 -5.22 -5.68
N THR A 87 14.44 -6.19 -6.25
CA THR A 87 12.99 -6.11 -6.49
C THR A 87 12.36 -7.41 -5.99
N VAL A 88 11.27 -7.28 -5.25
CA VAL A 88 10.49 -8.42 -4.74
C VAL A 88 9.07 -8.29 -5.29
N THR A 89 8.50 -9.43 -5.65
CA THR A 89 7.11 -9.52 -6.10
C THR A 89 6.43 -10.61 -5.31
N LEU A 90 5.32 -10.26 -4.67
CA LEU A 90 4.54 -11.14 -3.81
C LEU A 90 3.09 -11.19 -4.30
N PHE A 91 2.50 -12.38 -4.25
CA PHE A 91 1.09 -12.60 -4.46
C PHE A 91 0.51 -13.17 -3.18
N PHE A 92 -0.50 -12.51 -2.64
CA PHE A 92 -1.19 -12.94 -1.44
C PHE A 92 -2.60 -13.39 -1.81
N THR A 93 -2.98 -14.57 -1.32
CA THR A 93 -4.35 -15.08 -1.37
C THR A 93 -4.88 -15.17 0.05
N ARG A 94 -6.06 -14.61 0.29
CA ARG A 94 -6.78 -14.76 1.54
C ARG A 94 -7.38 -16.17 1.59
N THR A 95 -6.77 -17.05 2.38
CA THR A 95 -7.39 -18.34 2.73
C THR A 95 -8.42 -18.13 3.83
N THR A 96 -9.65 -18.59 3.62
CA THR A 96 -10.67 -18.58 4.68
C THR A 96 -10.41 -19.72 5.67
N ALA A 97 -10.88 -19.58 6.91
CA ALA A 97 -10.67 -20.62 7.93
C ALA A 97 -11.33 -21.96 7.56
N GLU A 98 -12.42 -21.93 6.78
CA GLU A 98 -13.15 -23.12 6.34
C GLU A 98 -12.30 -23.99 5.39
N GLU A 99 -11.56 -23.36 4.47
CA GLU A 99 -10.70 -24.04 3.50
C GLU A 99 -9.48 -24.73 4.14
N ARG A 100 -9.06 -24.28 5.33
CA ARG A 100 -7.94 -24.87 6.08
C ARG A 100 -8.30 -26.18 6.82
N THR A 101 -9.57 -26.54 6.85
CA THR A 101 -10.11 -27.73 7.53
C THR A 101 -10.79 -28.72 6.57
N ALA A 102 -10.80 -28.44 5.27
CA ALA A 102 -11.19 -29.40 4.26
C ALA A 102 -10.11 -30.52 4.16
N PRO A 103 -10.52 -31.80 4.09
CA PRO A 103 -9.60 -32.94 4.09
C PRO A 103 -8.67 -32.98 2.87
#